data_AF-U5VV43-F1
#
_entry.id   AF-U5VV43-F1
#
_cell.length_a   1.000
_cell.length_b   1.000
_cell.length_c   1.000
_cell.angle_alpha   90.00
_cell.angle_beta   90.00
_cell.angle_gamma   90.00
#
_symmetry.space_group_name_H-M   'P 1'
#
loop_
_entity.id
_entity.type
_entity.pdbx_description
1 polymer ?
#
loop_
_entity_poly.entity_id
_entity_poly.type
_entity_poly.pdbx_seq_one_letter_code
_entity_poly.pdbx_strand_id
1 'polypeptide(L)'
;MVPFGWETGPADAPEPIDGEEVYFRFPGVDDPAPGTRRLLAMSIYASFLGLAGVGVGIRGLVSQIGGGVPGWYVPVLAFLGMVSVAFSVGAFLSIHRRVLPWLLLLGAAVPLIADVMLAVAY
;
A
#
# COMPACT_ATOMS: atom_id res chain seq x y z
N MET A 1 -4.80 49.07 -24.41
CA MET A 1 -4.59 47.89 -23.54
C MET A 1 -5.90 47.14 -23.52
N VAL A 2 -5.89 45.88 -23.95
CA VAL A 2 -7.09 45.02 -23.90
C VAL A 2 -7.12 44.37 -22.52
N PRO A 3 -8.19 44.52 -21.72
CA PRO A 3 -8.28 43.87 -20.42
C PRO A 3 -8.38 42.36 -20.64
N PHE A 4 -7.53 41.62 -19.94
CA PHE A 4 -7.49 40.18 -20.01
C PHE A 4 -8.54 39.60 -19.05
N GLY A 5 -9.34 38.64 -19.50
CA GLY A 5 -10.49 38.05 -18.78
C GLY A 5 -10.17 37.19 -17.56
N TRP A 6 -9.14 37.54 -16.78
CA TRP A 6 -8.85 37.00 -15.45
C TRP A 6 -9.16 38.01 -14.33
N GLU A 7 -9.77 39.14 -14.67
CA GLU A 7 -10.35 40.08 -13.71
C GLU A 7 -11.56 39.41 -13.04
N THR A 8 -11.31 38.73 -11.92
CA THR A 8 -12.34 38.12 -11.07
C THR A 8 -13.12 39.23 -10.38
N GLY A 9 -14.16 39.73 -11.05
CA GLY A 9 -15.22 40.47 -10.40
C GLY A 9 -15.98 39.59 -9.40
N PRO A 10 -16.77 40.16 -8.48
CA PRO A 10 -17.52 39.42 -7.45
C PRO A 10 -18.66 38.53 -7.99
N ALA A 11 -18.65 38.20 -9.28
CA ALA A 11 -19.63 37.36 -9.97
C ALA A 11 -19.25 35.86 -10.00
N ASP A 12 -18.00 35.50 -9.65
CA ASP A 12 -17.51 34.11 -9.65
C ASP A 12 -17.60 33.44 -8.26
N ALA A 13 -18.56 33.83 -7.42
CA ALA A 13 -18.87 33.04 -6.23
C ALA A 13 -19.53 31.73 -6.71
N PRO A 14 -18.89 30.55 -6.54
CA PRO A 14 -19.53 29.30 -6.91
C PRO A 14 -20.84 29.16 -6.15
N GLU A 15 -21.92 28.88 -6.87
CA GLU A 15 -23.19 28.49 -6.24
C GLU A 15 -22.91 27.34 -5.27
N PRO A 16 -23.50 27.34 -4.06
CA PRO A 16 -23.33 26.25 -3.12
C PRO A 16 -23.94 24.98 -3.72
N ILE A 17 -23.09 24.15 -4.31
CA ILE A 17 -23.44 22.80 -4.71
C ILE A 17 -23.70 22.04 -3.41
N ASP A 18 -24.97 21.68 -3.20
CA ASP A 18 -25.52 20.88 -2.11
C ASP A 18 -24.49 20.20 -1.18
N GLY A 19 -24.21 20.87 -0.05
CA GLY A 19 -24.28 20.24 1.26
C GLY A 19 -23.14 19.34 1.77
N GLU A 20 -22.12 19.01 0.99
CA GLU A 20 -20.86 18.46 1.51
C GLU A 20 -19.69 19.35 1.12
N GLU A 21 -19.43 20.38 1.93
CA GLU A 21 -18.10 20.98 1.98
C GLU A 21 -17.11 19.87 2.36
N VAL A 22 -16.48 19.26 1.36
CA VAL A 22 -15.31 18.39 1.56
C VAL A 22 -14.20 19.29 2.07
N TYR A 23 -14.18 19.54 3.38
CA TYR A 23 -13.23 20.41 4.04
C TYR A 23 -11.87 19.71 4.07
N PHE A 24 -11.07 19.96 3.04
CA PHE A 24 -9.66 19.56 3.01
C PHE A 24 -8.89 20.44 3.98
N ARG A 25 -8.82 20.03 5.26
CA ARG A 25 -7.96 20.70 6.24
C ARG A 25 -6.52 20.24 6.05
N PHE A 26 -5.61 21.17 5.84
CA PHE A 26 -4.20 20.87 5.95
C PHE A 26 -3.89 20.45 7.40
N PRO A 27 -3.00 19.47 7.62
CA PRO A 27 -2.56 19.10 8.95
C PRO A 27 -2.09 20.34 9.72
N GLY A 28 -2.71 20.61 10.88
CA GLY A 28 -2.31 21.69 11.77
C GLY A 28 -1.05 21.32 12.55
N VAL A 29 -0.35 22.31 13.10
CA VAL A 29 0.82 22.10 13.98
C VAL A 29 0.48 21.21 15.18
N ASP A 30 -0.78 21.22 15.62
CA ASP A 30 -1.27 20.45 16.75
C ASP A 30 -1.79 19.05 16.39
N ASP A 31 -1.79 18.66 15.10
CA ASP A 31 -2.15 17.30 14.72
C ASP A 31 -1.05 16.33 15.16
N PRO A 32 -1.37 15.29 15.96
CA PRO A 32 -0.37 14.40 16.51
C PRO A 32 0.33 13.64 15.38
N ALA A 33 1.62 13.91 15.19
CA ALA A 33 2.43 13.16 14.24
C ALA A 33 2.42 11.66 14.58
N PRO A 34 2.41 10.76 13.58
CA PRO A 34 2.52 9.33 13.84
C PRO A 34 3.82 9.05 14.60
N GLY A 35 3.71 8.46 15.79
CA GLY A 35 4.85 8.27 16.67
C GLY A 35 5.97 7.43 16.05
N THR A 36 7.21 7.88 16.17
CA THR A 36 8.42 7.26 15.58
C THR A 36 8.55 5.77 15.90
N ARG A 37 8.20 5.34 17.13
CA ARG A 37 8.21 3.93 17.54
C ARG A 37 7.25 3.07 16.71
N ARG A 38 6.08 3.60 16.38
CA ARG A 38 5.07 2.90 15.57
C ARG A 38 5.57 2.72 14.14
N LEU A 39 6.12 3.78 13.55
CA LEU A 39 6.73 3.75 12.23
C LEU A 39 7.85 2.71 12.15
N LEU A 40 8.74 2.69 13.14
CA LEU A 40 9.83 1.71 13.22
C LEU A 40 9.31 0.27 13.33
N ALA A 41 8.31 0.02 14.18
CA ALA A 41 7.75 -1.33 14.31
C ALA A 41 7.11 -1.81 13.00
N MET A 42 6.39 -0.92 12.31
CA MET A 42 5.77 -1.22 11.02
C MET A 42 6.81 -1.45 9.92
N SER A 43 7.88 -0.64 9.87
CA SER A 43 8.95 -0.82 8.87
C SER A 43 9.73 -2.11 9.10
N ILE A 44 10.02 -2.47 10.34
CA ILE A 44 10.64 -3.77 10.68
C ILE A 44 9.75 -4.91 10.18
N TYR A 45 8.45 -4.86 10.49
CA TYR A 45 7.51 -5.89 10.05
C TYR A 45 7.42 -5.99 8.53
N ALA A 46 7.25 -4.86 7.84
CA ALA A 46 7.23 -4.80 6.38
C ALA A 46 8.55 -5.29 5.75
N SER A 47 9.68 -5.04 6.41
CA SER A 47 10.98 -5.54 5.94
C SER A 47 11.04 -7.06 6.01
N PHE A 48 10.53 -7.67 7.08
CA PHE A 48 10.43 -9.13 7.16
C PHE A 48 9.54 -9.72 6.06
N LEU A 49 8.38 -9.10 5.79
CA LEU A 49 7.52 -9.51 4.68
C LEU A 49 8.26 -9.40 3.34
N GLY A 50 8.95 -8.27 3.10
CA GLY A 50 9.71 -8.05 1.87
C GLY A 50 10.84 -9.07 1.69
N LEU A 51 11.63 -9.34 2.74
CA LEU A 51 12.70 -10.33 2.71
C LEU A 51 12.17 -11.75 2.46
N ALA A 52 11.06 -12.11 3.09
CA ALA A 52 10.41 -13.40 2.85
C ALA A 52 9.89 -13.50 1.39
N GLY A 53 9.29 -12.44 0.86
CA GLY A 53 8.87 -12.38 -0.55
C GLY A 53 10.03 -12.53 -1.53
N VAL A 54 11.18 -11.91 -1.25
CA VAL A 54 12.41 -12.12 -2.03
C VAL A 54 12.85 -13.59 -1.97
N GLY A 55 12.82 -14.20 -0.78
CA GLY A 55 13.12 -15.62 -0.59
C GLY A 55 12.22 -16.53 -1.44
N VAL A 56 10.92 -16.26 -1.46
CA VAL A 56 9.94 -16.95 -2.32
C VAL A 56 10.28 -16.77 -3.79
N GLY A 57 10.57 -15.55 -4.23
CA GLY A 57 10.94 -15.26 -5.63
C GLY A 57 12.19 -16.03 -6.09
N ILE A 58 13.22 -16.09 -5.25
CA ILE A 58 14.43 -16.87 -5.52
C ILE A 58 14.10 -18.35 -5.60
N ARG A 59 13.34 -18.89 -4.63
CA ARG A 59 12.94 -20.31 -4.63
C ARG A 59 12.11 -20.67 -5.85
N GLY A 60 11.22 -19.76 -6.28
CA GLY A 60 10.39 -19.94 -7.46
C GLY A 60 11.21 -19.96 -8.76
N LEU A 61 12.22 -19.08 -8.87
CA LEU A 61 13.15 -19.07 -10.00
C LEU A 61 13.96 -20.38 -10.08
N VAL A 62 14.46 -20.88 -8.95
CA VAL A 62 15.18 -22.17 -8.88
C VAL A 62 14.27 -23.32 -9.32
N SER A 63 13.01 -23.33 -8.85
CA SER A 63 12.02 -24.35 -9.25
C SER A 63 11.80 -24.33 -10.76
N GLN A 64 11.63 -23.14 -11.35
CA GLN A 64 11.38 -22.96 -12.77
C GLN A 64 12.52 -23.46 -13.66
N ILE A 65 13.77 -23.23 -13.24
CA ILE A 65 14.96 -23.73 -13.95
C ILE A 65 15.08 -25.25 -13.81
N GLY A 66 14.69 -25.80 -12.65
CA GLY A 66 14.74 -27.24 -12.38
C GLY A 66 13.76 -28.09 -13.21
N GLY A 67 12.79 -27.48 -13.90
CA GLY A 67 11.96 -28.17 -14.89
C GLY A 67 10.82 -29.04 -14.32
N GLY A 68 10.38 -28.78 -13.08
CA GLY A 68 9.33 -29.56 -12.39
C GLY A 68 8.04 -28.80 -12.09
N VAL A 69 7.95 -27.52 -12.47
CA VAL A 69 6.84 -26.64 -12.07
C VAL A 69 5.86 -26.36 -13.20
N PRO A 70 4.54 -26.37 -12.91
CA PRO A 70 3.53 -25.96 -13.86
C PRO A 70 3.70 -24.50 -14.31
N GLY A 71 3.33 -24.17 -15.56
CA GLY A 71 3.48 -22.81 -16.09
C GLY A 71 2.67 -21.73 -15.38
N TRP A 72 1.68 -22.09 -14.56
CA TRP A 72 0.89 -21.16 -13.74
C TRP A 72 1.57 -20.80 -12.42
N TYR A 73 2.60 -21.55 -12.01
CA TYR A 73 3.25 -21.39 -10.71
C TYR A 73 3.87 -20.00 -10.53
N VAL A 74 4.69 -19.55 -11.48
CA VAL A 74 5.35 -18.23 -11.41
C VAL A 74 4.34 -17.07 -11.45
N PRO A 75 3.33 -17.05 -12.36
CA PRO A 75 2.27 -16.05 -12.31
C PRO A 75 1.51 -15.99 -10.99
N VAL A 76 1.21 -17.14 -10.38
CA VAL A 76 0.50 -17.21 -9.09
C VAL A 76 1.36 -16.66 -7.96
N LEU A 77 2.65 -17.03 -7.91
CA LEU A 77 3.59 -16.46 -6.93
C LEU A 77 3.71 -14.95 -7.08
N ALA A 78 3.83 -14.46 -8.32
CA ALA A 78 3.90 -13.04 -8.59
C ALA A 78 2.63 -12.30 -8.14
N PHE A 79 1.45 -12.89 -8.37
CA PHE A 79 0.18 -12.30 -7.99
C PHE A 79 0.02 -12.21 -6.47
N LEU A 80 0.23 -13.31 -5.75
CA LEU A 80 0.15 -13.34 -4.28
C LEU A 80 1.17 -12.40 -3.64
N GLY A 81 2.40 -12.38 -4.15
CA GLY A 81 3.44 -11.44 -3.73
C GLY A 81 3.00 -9.99 -3.94
N MET A 82 2.42 -9.66 -5.10
CA MET A 82 1.90 -8.32 -5.39
C MET A 82 0.75 -7.93 -4.45
N VAL A 83 -0.14 -8.87 -4.12
CA VAL A 83 -1.23 -8.64 -3.15
C VAL A 83 -0.65 -8.34 -1.77
N SER A 84 0.35 -9.11 -1.31
CA SER A 84 1.06 -8.84 -0.05
C SER A 84 1.70 -7.45 -0.02
N VAL A 85 2.35 -7.06 -1.11
CA VAL A 85 2.92 -5.72 -1.27
C VAL A 85 1.85 -4.64 -1.22
N ALA A 86 0.71 -4.83 -1.91
CA ALA A 86 -0.39 -3.87 -1.91
C ALA A 86 -0.96 -3.65 -0.50
N PHE A 87 -1.14 -4.72 0.29
CA PHE A 87 -1.52 -4.60 1.70
C PHE A 87 -0.48 -3.83 2.53
N SER A 88 0.80 -4.12 2.32
CA SER A 88 1.91 -3.43 3.00
C SER A 88 1.93 -1.93 2.67
N VAL A 89 1.78 -1.56 1.39
CA VAL A 89 1.67 -0.16 0.95
C VAL A 89 0.43 0.51 1.55
N GLY A 90 -0.72 -0.17 1.50
CA GLY A 90 -1.97 0.30 2.11
C GLY A 90 -1.83 0.58 3.61
N ALA A 91 -1.01 -0.20 4.32
CA ALA A 91 -0.75 0.04 5.74
C ALA A 91 -0.05 1.38 5.97
N PHE A 92 0.97 1.72 5.17
CA PHE A 92 1.63 3.01 5.28
C PHE A 92 0.74 4.17 4.82
N LEU A 93 -0.09 3.98 3.78
CA LEU A 93 -1.07 4.98 3.34
C LEU A 93 -2.11 5.29 4.43
N SER A 94 -2.47 4.29 5.24
CA SER A 94 -3.46 4.43 6.31
C SER A 94 -2.87 4.83 7.66
N ILE A 95 -1.62 5.29 7.73
CA ILE A 95 -0.88 5.49 8.98
C ILE A 95 -1.58 6.37 10.03
N HIS A 96 -2.37 7.35 9.59
CA HIS A 96 -3.16 8.23 10.43
C HIS A 96 -4.32 7.52 11.14
N ARG A 97 -4.75 6.35 10.65
CA ARG A 97 -5.77 5.50 11.30
C ARG A 97 -5.12 4.68 12.42
N ARG A 98 -5.83 4.49 13.53
CA ARG A 98 -5.31 3.79 14.73
C ARG A 98 -5.04 2.30 14.49
N VAL A 99 -5.99 1.58 13.90
CA VAL A 99 -5.97 0.10 13.80
C VAL A 99 -5.75 -0.39 12.37
N LEU A 100 -6.27 0.34 11.36
CA LEU A 100 -6.26 -0.06 9.96
C LEU A 100 -4.87 -0.50 9.44
N PRO A 101 -3.77 0.22 9.76
CA PRO A 101 -2.45 -0.15 9.25
C PRO A 101 -1.96 -1.51 9.73
N TRP A 102 -2.30 -1.86 10.97
CA TRP A 102 -1.93 -3.15 11.54
C TRP A 102 -2.74 -4.30 10.93
N LEU A 103 -4.03 -4.08 10.68
CA LEU A 103 -4.86 -5.07 9.99
C LEU A 103 -4.35 -5.33 8.57
N LEU A 104 -3.91 -4.29 7.88
CA LEU A 104 -3.35 -4.42 6.54
C LEU A 104 -1.99 -5.13 6.56
N LEU A 105 -1.09 -4.79 7.50
CA LEU A 105 0.19 -5.52 7.63
C LEU A 105 -0.01 -6.99 8.01
N LEU A 106 -0.88 -7.30 8.97
CA LEU A 106 -1.19 -8.68 9.32
C LEU A 106 -1.88 -9.41 8.16
N GLY A 107 -2.75 -8.71 7.43
CA GLY A 107 -3.39 -9.23 6.22
C GLY A 107 -2.39 -9.53 5.11
N ALA A 108 -1.32 -8.73 4.97
CA ALA A 108 -0.24 -8.97 4.00
C ALA A 108 0.49 -10.30 4.22
N ALA A 109 0.52 -10.81 5.46
CA ALA A 109 1.14 -12.09 5.76
C ALA A 109 0.36 -13.27 5.16
N VAL A 110 -0.96 -13.18 5.03
CA VAL A 110 -1.81 -14.28 4.50
C VAL A 110 -1.42 -14.70 3.07
N PRO A 111 -1.41 -13.80 2.07
CA PRO A 111 -0.98 -14.16 0.72
C PRO A 111 0.49 -14.58 0.68
N LEU A 112 1.35 -13.97 1.50
CA LEU A 112 2.76 -14.34 1.59
C LEU A 112 2.97 -15.75 2.16
N ILE A 113 2.19 -16.16 3.15
CA ILE A 113 2.23 -17.52 3.69
C ILE A 113 1.79 -18.51 2.62
N ALA A 114 0.73 -18.21 1.87
CA ALA A 114 0.30 -19.04 0.75
C ALA A 114 1.43 -19.20 -0.30
N ASP A 115 2.14 -18.11 -0.59
CA ASP A 115 3.32 -18.10 -1.45
C ASP A 115 4.45 -18.99 -0.93
N VAL A 116 4.79 -18.88 0.36
CA VAL A 116 5.80 -19.73 0.99
C VAL A 116 5.39 -21.20 0.91
N MET A 117 4.13 -21.51 1.21
CA MET A 117 3.63 -22.90 1.14
C MET A 117 3.71 -23.45 -0.29
N LEU A 118 3.33 -22.64 -1.28
CA LEU A 118 3.43 -23.02 -2.69
C LEU A 118 4.90 -23.21 -3.10
N ALA A 119 5.79 -22.33 -2.66
CA ALA A 119 7.22 -22.42 -2.96
C ALA A 119 7.91 -23.63 -2.31
N VAL A 120 7.42 -24.07 -1.16
CA VAL A 120 7.91 -25.29 -0.49
C VAL A 120 7.36 -26.56 -1.14
N ALA A 121 6.10 -26.53 -1.62
CA ALA A 121 5.46 -27.68 -2.26
C ALA A 121 6.05 -28.05 -3.64
N TYR A 122 6.76 -27.11 -4.29
CA TYR A 122 7.31 -27.24 -5.64
C TYR A 122 8.81 -26.91 -5.68
#